data_AF-A0A7Y0U3P2-F1
#
_entry.id   AF-A0A7Y0U3P2-F1
#
_cell.length_a   1.000
_cell.length_b   1.000
_cell.length_c   1.000
_cell.angle_alpha   90.00
_cell.angle_beta   90.00
_cell.angle_gamma   90.00
#
_symmetry.space_group_name_H-M   'P 1'
#
loop_
_entity.id
_entity.type
_entity.pdbx_description
1 polymer ?
#
loop_
_entity_poly.entity_id
_entity_poly.type
_entity_poly.pdbx_seq_one_letter_code
_entity_poly.pdbx_strand_id
1 'polypeptide(L)' 'MPRNYSQEFRDRAVGLVFDRLRDDSGVSRWAVISDIGLKLGVSRESLRRWV' A
#
# COMPACT_ATOMS: atom_id res chain seq x y z
N MET A 1 -2.50 19.74 5.15
CA MET A 1 -1.28 19.75 4.32
C MET A 1 -1.19 18.43 3.58
N PRO A 2 -0.95 18.39 2.25
CA PRO A 2 -0.66 17.12 1.59
C PRO A 2 0.62 16.55 2.20
N ARG A 3 0.52 15.39 2.84
CA ARG A 3 1.69 14.68 3.38
C ARG A 3 2.51 14.25 2.17
N ASN A 4 3.58 14.99 1.89
CA ASN A 4 4.39 14.75 0.70
C ASN A 4 5.28 13.53 0.99
N TYR A 5 4.77 12.34 0.66
CA TYR A 5 5.56 11.13 0.74
C TYR A 5 6.64 11.17 -0.34
N SER A 6 7.89 10.91 0.03
CA SER A 6 9.00 10.75 -0.91
C SER A 6 8.69 9.64 -1.92
N GLN A 7 9.21 9.76 -3.14
CA GLN A 7 8.98 8.78 -4.19
C GLN A 7 9.45 7.38 -3.78
N GLU A 8 10.60 7.27 -3.13
CA GLU A 8 11.12 6.00 -2.59
C GLU A 8 10.17 5.35 -1.58
N PHE A 9 9.49 6.15 -0.75
CA PHE A 9 8.53 5.61 0.21
C PHE A 9 7.29 5.06 -0.50
N ARG A 10 6.80 5.75 -1.53
CA ARG A 10 5.67 5.27 -2.34
C ARG A 10 6.02 3.98 -3.06
N ASP A 11 7.21 3.93 -3.67
CA ASP A 11 7.69 2.76 -4.39
C ASP A 11 7.77 1.53 -3.48
N ARG A 12 8.36 1.69 -2.28
CA ARG A 12 8.38 0.62 -1.26
C ARG A 12 6.99 0.22 -0.80
N ALA A 13 6.09 1.18 -0.57
CA ALA A 13 4.72 0.90 -0.14
C ALA A 13 3.93 0.12 -1.19
N VAL A 14 4.09 0.47 -2.47
CA VAL A 14 3.49 -0.23 -3.61
C VAL A 14 4.10 -1.63 -3.75
N GLY A 15 5.42 -1.75 -3.64
CA GLY A 15 6.13 -3.03 -3.64
C GLY A 15 5.60 -4.00 -2.58
N LEU A 16 5.38 -3.53 -1.34
CA LEU A 16 4.81 -4.35 -0.26
C LEU A 16 3.39 -4.84 -0.57
N VAL A 17 2.57 -4.04 -1.25
CA VAL A 17 1.22 -4.46 -1.65
C VAL A 17 1.30 -5.58 -2.69
N PHE A 18 2.17 -5.45 -3.70
CA PHE A 18 2.33 -6.49 -4.72
C PHE A 18 2.99 -7.76 -4.18
N ASP A 19 3.95 -7.64 -3.27
CA ASP A 19 4.58 -8.76 -2.58
C ASP A 19 3.53 -9.59 -1.82
N ARG A 20 2.71 -8.93 -1.01
CA ARG A 20 1.64 -9.60 -0.25
C ARG A 20 0.56 -10.22 -1.14
N LEU A 21 0.23 -9.58 -2.27
CA LEU A 21 -0.71 -10.14 -3.25
C LEU A 21 -0.15 -11.36 -3.99
N ARG A 22 1.17 -11.44 -4.13
CA ARG A 22 1.85 -12.58 -4.75
C ARG A 22 1.96 -13.76 -3.80
N ASP A 23 2.27 -13.48 -2.54
CA ASP A 23 2.41 -14.47 -1.48
C ASP A 23 1.05 -15.13 -1.13
N ASP A 24 0.00 -14.31 -1.08
CA ASP A 24 -1.33 -14.73 -0.60
C ASP A 24 -2.33 -14.66 -1.75
N SER A 25 -2.36 -15.69 -2.61
CA SER A 25 -3.18 -15.69 -3.85
C SER A 25 -4.70 -15.59 -3.61
N GLY A 26 -5.15 -15.78 -2.36
CA GLY A 26 -6.56 -15.68 -1.95
C GLY A 26 -6.98 -14.34 -1.33
N VAL A 27 -6.06 -13.43 -1.03
CA VAL A 27 -6.44 -12.16 -0.38
C VAL A 27 -6.88 -11.11 -1.39
N SER A 28 -7.98 -10.43 -1.06
CA SER A 28 -8.45 -9.31 -1.87
C SER A 28 -7.44 -8.17 -1.86
N ARG A 29 -7.16 -7.59 -3.04
CA ARG A 29 -6.37 -6.35 -3.20
C ARG A 29 -6.76 -5.26 -2.22
N TRP A 30 -8.06 -5.10 -1.97
CA TRP A 30 -8.60 -4.16 -0.99
C TRP A 30 -8.18 -4.44 0.45
N ALA A 31 -8.14 -5.70 0.86
CA ALA A 31 -7.72 -6.11 2.20
C ALA A 31 -6.21 -5.82 2.39
N VAL A 32 -5.40 -6.13 1.39
CA VAL A 32 -3.95 -5.84 1.41
C VAL A 32 -3.67 -4.35 1.48
N ILE A 33 -4.31 -3.53 0.65
CA ILE A 33 -4.14 -2.07 0.68
C ILE A 33 -4.56 -1.51 2.05
N SER A 34 -5.61 -2.05 2.67
CA SER A 34 -6.02 -1.61 4.01
C SER A 34 -5.01 -1.99 5.08
N ASP A 35 -4.49 -3.22 5.06
CA ASP A 35 -3.50 -3.71 6.01
C ASP A 35 -2.16 -2.96 5.88
N ILE A 36 -1.62 -2.85 4.66
CA ILE A 36 -0.37 -2.14 4.41
C ILE A 36 -0.52 -0.64 4.69
N GLY A 37 -1.66 -0.04 4.35
CA GLY A 37 -1.96 1.35 4.70
C GLY A 37 -1.93 1.59 6.20
N LEU A 38 -2.57 0.71 6.98
CA LEU A 38 -2.57 0.78 8.44
C LEU A 38 -1.16 0.62 9.02
N LYS A 39 -0.37 -0.35 8.53
CA LYS A 39 1.01 -0.59 8.97
C LYS A 39 1.94 0.59 8.71
N LEU A 40 1.78 1.26 7.57
CA LEU A 40 2.62 2.38 7.16
C LEU A 40 2.10 3.75 7.67
N GLY A 41 0.93 3.78 8.31
CA GLY A 41 0.28 5.03 8.71
C GLY A 41 -0.11 5.90 7.50
N VAL A 42 -0.45 5.25 6.38
CA VAL A 42 -0.87 5.84 5.11
C VAL A 42 -2.36 5.55 4.92
N SER A 43 -3.14 6.57 4.56
CA SER A 43 -4.55 6.36 4.25
C SER A 43 -4.72 5.35 3.11
N ARG A 44 -5.66 4.42 3.28
CA ARG A 44 -6.03 3.41 2.27
C ARG A 44 -6.23 4.03 0.88
N GLU A 45 -6.88 5.19 0.82
CA GLU A 45 -7.14 5.91 -0.43
C GLU A 45 -5.87 6.46 -1.09
N SER A 46 -4.88 6.88 -0.30
CA SER A 46 -3.59 7.32 -0.81
C SER A 46 -2.82 6.14 -1.41
N LEU A 47 -2.77 5.02 -0.69
CA LEU A 47 -2.10 3.81 -1.15
C LEU A 47 -2.79 3.21 -2.38
N ARG A 48 -4.13 3.22 -2.43
CA ARG A 48 -4.91 2.83 -3.62
C ARG A 48 -4.58 3.69 -4.84
N ARG A 49 -4.19 4.95 -4.66
CA ARG A 49 -3.83 5.84 -5.78
C ARG A 49 -2.42 5.57 -6.31
N TRP A 50 -1.59 4.84 -5.56
CA TRP A 50 -0.22 4.50 -5.96
C TRP A 50 -0.10 3.10 -6.58
N VAL A 51 -0.99 2.18 -6.19
CA VAL A 51 -1.09 0.76 -6.61
C VAL A 51 -1.93 0.59 -7.87
#